data_AF-A0A9D7TUL3-F1
#
_entry.id   AF-A0A9D7TUL3-F1
#
_cell.length_a   1.000
_cell.length_b   1.000
_cell.length_c   1.000
_cell.angle_alpha   90.00
_cell.angle_beta   90.00
_cell.angle_gamma   90.00
#
_symmetry.space_group_name_H-M   'P 1'
#
loop_
_entity.id
_entity.type
_entity.pdbx_description
1 polymer ?
#
loop_
_entity_poly.entity_id
_entity_poly.type
_entity_poly.pdbx_seq_one_letter_code
_entity_poly.pdbx_strand_id
1 'polypeptide(L)' 'MSYDGYEGKITSFLQPFCQHGWKAGLTDKSFPERSGDYLITSVEVTYGMSGARRTVELGEKI' A
#
# COMPACT_ATOMS: atom_id res chain seq x y z
N MET A 1 -8.84 13.07 17.88
CA MET A 1 -9.21 11.97 16.98
C MET A 1 -7.89 11.41 16.49
N SER A 2 -7.40 10.37 17.14
CA SER A 2 -6.15 9.72 16.76
C SER A 2 -6.42 8.97 15.46
N TYR A 3 -5.86 9.45 14.36
CA TYR A 3 -5.96 8.76 13.09
C TYR A 3 -4.99 7.57 13.16
N ASP A 4 -5.52 6.39 13.48
CA ASP A 4 -4.78 5.12 13.51
C ASP A 4 -4.57 4.53 12.09
N GLY A 5 -4.81 5.34 11.05
CA GLY A 5 -4.52 4.99 9.66
C GLY A 5 -3.06 5.27 9.31
N TYR A 6 -2.43 4.34 8.59
CA TYR A 6 -1.12 4.59 8.01
C TYR A 6 -1.31 5.41 6.73
N GLU A 7 -1.17 6.74 6.82
CA GLU A 7 -1.13 7.62 5.65
C GLU A 7 0.18 7.41 4.89
N GLY A 8 0.16 6.49 3.93
CA GLY A 8 1.35 6.13 3.18
C GLY A 8 1.04 5.55 1.81
N LYS A 9 1.86 5.92 0.83
CA LYS A 9 1.86 5.33 -0.51
C LYS A 9 3.04 4.38 -0.65
N ILE A 10 2.76 3.15 -1.07
CA ILE A 10 3.78 2.14 -1.35
C ILE A 10 3.88 1.97 -2.86
N THR A 11 5.05 2.26 -3.41
CA THR A 11 5.34 2.00 -4.83
C THR A 11 6.07 0.67 -4.98
N SER A 12 5.49 -0.24 -5.74
CA SER A 12 6.00 -1.58 -6.01
C SER A 12 6.04 -1.87 -7.52
N PHE A 13 6.50 -3.06 -7.89
CA PHE A 13 6.43 -3.53 -9.28
C PHE A 13 4.98 -3.76 -9.71
N LEU A 14 4.72 -3.77 -11.02
CA LEU A 14 3.38 -4.01 -11.57
C LEU A 14 2.81 -5.39 -11.18
N GLN A 15 3.65 -6.37 -10.87
CA GLN A 15 3.23 -7.69 -10.42
C GLN A 15 4.01 -8.12 -9.17
N PRO A 16 3.36 -8.80 -8.21
CA PRO A 16 1.93 -9.16 -8.13
C PRO A 16 1.01 -7.93 -8.01
N PHE A 17 -0.30 -8.10 -8.28
CA PHE A 17 -1.26 -6.99 -8.28
C PHE A 17 -2.23 -6.98 -7.12
N CYS A 18 -2.76 -5.79 -6.83
CA CYS A 18 -3.81 -5.54 -5.85
C CYS A 18 -4.80 -4.54 -6.44
N GLN A 19 -6.00 -4.49 -5.85
CA GLN A 19 -7.08 -3.58 -6.25
C GLN A 19 -7.59 -2.79 -5.05
N HIS A 20 -8.28 -1.69 -5.34
CA HIS A 20 -9.02 -0.94 -4.33
C HIS A 20 -9.96 -1.85 -3.53
N GLY A 21 -10.05 -1.63 -2.22
CA GLY A 21 -10.91 -2.39 -1.30
C GLY A 21 -10.30 -3.72 -0.82
N TRP A 22 -9.10 -4.09 -1.29
CA TRP A 22 -8.40 -5.27 -0.78
C TRP A 22 -7.67 -4.95 0.53
N LYS A 23 -7.37 -6.00 1.30
CA LYS A 23 -6.54 -5.93 2.50
C LYS A 23 -5.06 -6.12 2.14
N ALA A 24 -4.20 -5.22 2.58
CA ALA A 24 -2.75 -5.29 2.41
C ALA A 24 -2.07 -5.55 3.76
N GLY A 25 -1.37 -6.68 3.88
CA GLY A 25 -0.52 -6.97 5.04
C GLY A 25 0.85 -6.30 4.86
N LEU A 26 1.16 -5.31 5.69
CA LEU A 26 2.47 -4.67 5.75
C LEU A 26 3.31 -5.30 6.86
N THR A 27 4.54 -5.68 6.54
CA THR A 27 5.52 -6.16 7.53
C THR A 27 6.80 -5.34 7.39
N ASP A 28 7.08 -4.54 8.40
CA ASP A 28 8.28 -3.71 8.50
C ASP A 28 9.15 -4.24 9.66
N LYS A 29 10.37 -4.70 9.34
CA LYS A 29 11.32 -5.23 10.33
C LYS A 29 12.06 -4.13 11.09
N SER A 30 12.12 -2.92 10.54
CA SER A 30 12.79 -1.77 11.15
C SER A 30 11.84 -1.00 12.06
N PHE A 31 10.54 -0.96 11.72
CA PHE A 31 9.49 -0.30 12.50
C PHE A 31 8.30 -1.24 12.70
N PRO A 32 8.38 -2.18 13.66
CA PRO A 32 7.34 -3.18 13.91
C PRO A 32 5.95 -2.57 14.16
N GLU A 33 5.88 -1.36 14.71
CA GLU A 33 4.63 -0.62 14.96
C GLU A 33 3.82 -0.29 13.69
N ARG A 34 4.50 -0.20 12.54
CA ARG A 34 3.87 0.00 11.22
C ARG A 34 3.39 -1.30 10.59
N SER A 35 3.72 -2.44 11.19
CA SER A 35 3.25 -3.73 10.68
C SER A 35 1.78 -3.93 11.03
N GLY A 36 1.05 -4.52 10.09
CA GLY A 36 -0.36 -4.86 10.26
C GLY A 36 -1.11 -4.87 8.93
N ASP A 37 -2.41 -5.05 9.04
CA ASP A 37 -3.30 -5.10 7.88
C ASP A 37 -3.90 -3.72 7.62
N TYR A 38 -3.91 -3.30 6.36
CA TYR A 38 -4.39 -1.99 5.93
C TYR A 38 -5.39 -2.13 4.78
N LEU A 39 -6.39 -1.25 4.75
CA LEU A 39 -7.31 -1.17 3.62
C LEU A 39 -6.65 -0.40 2.46
N ILE A 40 -6.73 -0.96 1.25
CA ILE A 40 -6.27 -0.26 0.05
C ILE A 40 -7.35 0.75 -0.38
N THR A 41 -7.04 2.03 -0.25
CA THR A 41 -7.95 3.13 -0.61
C THR A 41 -7.76 3.62 -2.04
N SER A 42 -6.57 3.44 -2.61
CA SER A 42 -6.29 3.82 -3.99
C SER A 42 -5.20 2.96 -4.61
N VAL A 43 -5.30 2.75 -5.93
CA VAL A 43 -4.29 2.05 -6.73
C VAL A 43 -4.02 2.84 -7.99
N GLU A 44 -2.80 3.30 -8.14
CA GLU A 44 -2.30 4.00 -9.32
C GLU A 44 -1.29 3.11 -10.05
N VAL A 45 -1.43 2.99 -11.37
CA VAL A 45 -0.52 2.19 -12.20
C VAL A 45 0.14 3.10 -13.20
N THR A 46 1.47 3.16 -13.16
CA THR A 46 2.29 3.92 -14.10
C THR A 46 3.07 2.94 -14.98
N TYR A 47 3.05 3.15 -16.29
CA TYR A 47 3.77 2.32 -17.26
C TYR A 47 4.40 3.20 -18.34
N GLY A 48 5.60 2.82 -18.79
CA GLY A 48 6.34 3.53 -19.83
C GLY A 48 7.56 2.75 -20.30
N MET A 49 8.46 3.43 -21.01
CA MET A 49 9.68 2.80 -21.56
C MET A 49 10.61 2.24 -20.47
N SER A 50 10.52 2.74 -19.25
CA SER A 50 11.29 2.29 -18.08
C SER A 50 10.62 1.13 -17.31
N GLY A 51 9.55 0.55 -17.84
CA GLY A 51 8.78 -0.52 -17.21
C GLY A 51 7.50 -0.02 -16.54
N ALA A 52 6.96 -0.84 -15.64
CA ALA A 52 5.69 -0.55 -14.98
C ALA A 52 5.75 -0.71 -13.46
N ARG A 53 5.12 0.22 -12.76
CA ARG A 53 5.03 0.30 -11.31
C ARG A 53 3.58 0.44 -10.87
N ARG A 54 3.30 -0.04 -9.67
CA ARG A 54 2.02 0.18 -8.99
C ARG A 54 2.27 0.94 -7.71
N THR A 55 1.58 2.05 -7.53
CA THR A 55 1.55 2.80 -6.29
C THR A 55 0.22 2.55 -5.61
N VAL A 56 0.28 2.07 -4.36
CA VAL A 56 -0.89 1.68 -3.56
C VAL A 56 -0.96 2.61 -2.38
N GLU A 57 -2.13 3.21 -2.17
CA GLU A 57 -2.42 4.03 -1.00
C GLU A 57 -3.07 3.17 0.07
N LEU A 58 -2.43 3.13 1.24
CA LEU A 58 -2.93 2.46 2.43
C LEU A 58 -3.73 3.47 3.24
N GLY A 59 -4.88 3.03 3.75
CA GLY A 59 -5.73 3.84 4.61
C GLY A 59 -5.74 3.32 6.05
N GLU A 60 -6.95 3.10 6.56
CA GLU A 60 -7.17 2.62 7.92
C GLU A 60 -6.57 1.22 8.13
N LYS A 61 -6.02 1.03 9.34
CA LYS A 61 -5.56 -0.27 9.82
C LYS A 61 -6.78 -1.11 10.20
N ILE A 62 -6.78 -2.39 9.83
CA ILE A 62 -7.85 -3.37 10.08
C ILE A 62 -7.43 -4.36 11.15
#